data_AF-A0A3L7LXZ3-F1
#
_entry.id   AF-A0A3L7LXZ3-F1
#
_cell.length_a   1.000
_cell.length_b   1.000
_cell.length_c   1.000
_cell.angle_alpha   90.00
_cell.angle_beta   90.00
_cell.angle_gamma   90.00
#
_symmetry.space_group_name_H-M   'P 1'
#
loop_
_entity.id
_entity.type
_entity.pdbx_description
1 polymer ?
#
loop_
_entity_poly.entity_id
_entity_poly.type
_entity_poly.pdbx_seq_one_letter_code
_entity_poly.pdbx_strand_id
1 'polypeptide(L)' 'VLLHNVQPMGGDQENTARRFLARVDEFYERHVKLVVGASVPMSALYQGQLLRFEYQRCLSRLQEMQGEESSRLAHQP' A
#
# COMPACT_ATOMS: atom_id res chain seq x y z
N VAL A 1 -1.73 -13.49 -0.07
CA VAL A 1 -3.03 -13.05 0.51
C VAL A 1 -3.72 -12.14 -0.49
N LEU A 2 -5.05 -12.26 -0.65
CA LEU A 2 -5.85 -11.41 -1.53
C LEU A 2 -6.77 -10.51 -0.69
N LEU A 3 -6.72 -9.20 -0.93
CA LEU A 3 -7.72 -8.24 -0.46
C LEU A 3 -8.48 -7.73 -1.68
N HIS A 4 -9.80 -7.93 -1.71
CA HIS A 4 -10.65 -7.50 -2.83
C HIS A 4 -11.63 -6.42 -2.39
N ASN A 5 -12.16 -5.67 -3.35
CA ASN A 5 -13.16 -4.60 -3.16
C ASN A 5 -12.74 -3.53 -2.14
N VAL A 6 -11.45 -3.19 -2.06
CA VAL A 6 -10.99 -2.11 -1.18
C VAL A 6 -11.52 -0.77 -1.70
N GLN A 7 -12.24 -0.05 -0.85
CA GLN A 7 -12.85 1.23 -1.18
C GLN A 7 -11.90 2.39 -0.87
N PRO A 8 -12.05 3.54 -1.55
CA PRO A 8 -11.30 4.75 -1.23
C PRO A 8 -11.58 5.21 0.20
N MET A 9 -10.51 5.53 0.92
CA MET A 9 -10.55 6.02 2.30
C MET A 9 -10.33 7.53 2.28
N GLY A 10 -11.40 8.27 2.58
CA GLY A 10 -11.37 9.73 2.75
C GLY A 10 -10.78 10.16 4.09
N GLY A 11 -10.69 11.48 4.30
CA GLY A 11 -10.20 12.06 5.56
C GLY A 11 -11.09 11.81 6.79
N ASP A 12 -12.31 11.34 6.60
CA ASP A 12 -13.22 10.86 7.65
C ASP A 12 -12.95 9.39 8.03
N GLN A 13 -12.16 8.66 7.24
CA GLN A 13 -11.88 7.22 7.38
C GLN A 13 -10.45 6.93 7.84
N GLU A 14 -9.83 7.84 8.58
CA GLU A 14 -8.43 7.72 9.04
C GLU A 14 -8.17 6.46 9.86
N ASN A 15 -9.14 6.04 10.68
CA ASN A 15 -9.02 4.79 11.44
C ASN A 15 -8.97 3.56 10.51
N THR A 16 -9.76 3.56 9.43
CA THR A 16 -9.72 2.52 8.41
C THR A 16 -8.38 2.54 7.66
N ALA A 17 -7.90 3.72 7.29
CA ALA A 17 -6.61 3.90 6.64
C ALA A 17 -5.45 3.37 7.51
N ARG A 18 -5.41 3.71 8.81
CA ARG A 18 -4.39 3.16 9.73
C ARG A 18 -4.44 1.64 9.82
N ARG A 19 -5.62 1.04 9.88
CA ARG A 19 -5.78 -0.42 9.91
C ARG A 19 -5.31 -1.07 8.61
N PHE A 20 -5.57 -0.43 7.47
CA PHE A 20 -5.06 -0.87 6.18
C PHE A 20 -3.53 -0.84 6.16
N LEU A 21 -2.92 0.29 6.54
CA LEU A 21 -1.47 0.47 6.62
C LEU A 21 -0.81 -0.57 7.52
N ALA A 22 -1.30 -0.73 8.75
CA ALA A 22 -0.76 -1.72 9.69
C ALA A 22 -0.83 -3.15 9.13
N ARG A 23 -1.87 -3.46 8.36
CA ARG A 23 -2.01 -4.79 7.76
C ARG A 23 -1.06 -5.03 6.60
N VAL A 24 -0.81 -4.00 5.78
CA VAL A 24 0.22 -4.06 4.73
C VAL A 24 1.60 -4.25 5.37
N ASP A 25 1.90 -3.48 6.42
CA ASP A 25 3.19 -3.53 7.12
C ASP A 25 3.45 -4.92 7.71
N GLU A 26 2.47 -5.53 8.36
CA GLU A 26 2.57 -6.89 8.88
C GLU A 26 2.87 -7.93 7.78
N PHE A 27 2.24 -7.80 6.61
CA PHE A 27 2.50 -8.71 5.49
C PHE A 27 3.88 -8.47 4.86
N TYR A 28 4.31 -7.22 4.82
CA TYR A 28 5.64 -6.83 4.35
C TYR A 28 6.74 -7.42 5.25
N GLU A 29 6.62 -7.25 6.57
CA GLU A 29 7.59 -7.79 7.55
C GLU A 29 7.65 -9.32 7.53
N ARG A 30 6.55 -9.99 7.21
CA ARG A 30 6.49 -11.45 7.08
C ARG A 30 6.87 -11.97 5.69
N HIS A 31 7.27 -11.10 4.75
CA HIS A 31 7.55 -11.46 3.36
C HIS A 31 6.39 -12.20 2.66
N VAL A 32 5.14 -11.87 2.99
CA VAL A 32 3.95 -12.51 2.42
C VAL A 32 3.42 -11.69 1.24
N LYS A 33 3.42 -12.25 0.03
CA LYS A 33 2.86 -11.56 -1.16
C LYS A 33 1.39 -11.17 -0.93
N LEU A 34 1.10 -9.87 -1.09
CA LEU A 34 -0.22 -9.27 -0.93
C LEU A 34 -0.71 -8.74 -2.29
N VAL A 35 -1.88 -9.20 -2.72
CA VAL A 35 -2.58 -8.69 -3.90
C VAL A 35 -3.77 -7.88 -3.42
N VAL A 36 -3.89 -6.64 -3.89
CA VAL A 36 -4.97 -5.71 -3.52
C VAL A 36 -5.76 -5.31 -4.76
N GLY A 37 -7.05 -5.65 -4.79
CA GLY A 37 -8.02 -5.18 -5.77
C GLY A 37 -8.84 -4.04 -5.17
N ALA A 38 -8.68 -2.85 -5.74
CA ALA A 38 -9.39 -1.63 -5.35
C ALA A 38 -10.25 -1.09 -6.49
N SER A 39 -11.30 -0.32 -6.15
CA SER A 39 -12.15 0.35 -7.15
C SER A 39 -11.48 1.55 -7.83
N VAL A 40 -10.34 2.00 -7.29
CA VAL A 40 -9.53 3.11 -7.79
C VAL A 40 -8.05 2.70 -7.85
N PRO A 41 -7.20 3.42 -8.60
CA PRO A 41 -5.75 3.21 -8.53
C PRO A 41 -5.23 3.28 -7.10
N MET A 42 -4.23 2.47 -6.76
CA MET A 42 -3.67 2.45 -5.40
C MET A 42 -3.19 3.83 -4.95
N SER A 43 -2.58 4.62 -5.84
CA SER A 43 -2.18 6.01 -5.54
C SER A 43 -3.32 6.94 -5.12
N ALA A 44 -4.57 6.60 -5.43
CA ALA A 44 -5.77 7.37 -5.13
C ALA A 44 -6.68 6.70 -4.07
N LEU A 45 -6.26 5.57 -3.51
CA LEU A 45 -7.05 4.82 -2.54
C LEU A 45 -7.12 5.52 -1.18
N TYR A 46 -6.09 6.26 -0.79
CA TYR A 46 -6.16 7.16 0.36
C TYR A 46 -6.24 8.61 -0.11
N GLN A 47 -7.28 9.30 0.32
CA GLN A 47 -7.59 10.69 -0.07
C GLN A 47 -7.55 11.65 1.13
N GLY A 48 -7.16 11.15 2.30
CA GLY A 48 -6.95 11.96 3.48
C GLY A 48 -5.66 12.79 3.42
N GLN A 49 -5.43 13.51 4.51
CA GLN A 49 -4.29 14.44 4.65
C GLN A 49 -3.31 13.98 5.71
N LEU A 50 -3.80 13.34 6.78
CA LEU A 50 -3.02 13.06 7.98
C LEU A 50 -1.99 11.95 7.80
N LEU A 51 -2.28 10.94 6.99
CA LEU A 51 -1.46 9.75 6.80
C LEU A 51 -0.77 9.73 5.43
N ARG A 52 -0.61 10.89 4.78
CA ARG A 52 -0.08 10.96 3.41
C ARG A 52 1.30 10.35 3.27
N PHE A 53 2.17 10.59 4.24
CA PHE A 53 3.54 10.09 4.21
C PHE A 53 3.61 8.58 4.45
N GLU A 54 2.84 8.10 5.41
CA GLU A 54 2.68 6.68 5.73
C GLU A 54 2.06 5.94 4.54
N TYR A 55 1.11 6.58 3.86
CA TYR A 55 0.49 6.02 2.65
C TYR A 55 1.48 5.92 1.48
N GLN A 56 2.31 6.93 1.26
CA GLN A 56 3.39 6.84 0.25
C GLN A 56 4.35 5.69 0.54
N ARG A 57 4.73 5.48 1.81
CA ARG A 57 5.58 4.34 2.21
C ARG A 57 4.89 3.00 1.98
N CYS A 58 3.59 2.91 2.26
CA CYS A 58 2.78 1.73 1.97
C CYS A 58 2.78 1.40 0.47
N LEU A 59 2.66 2.40 -0.40
CA LEU A 59 2.74 2.18 -1.85
C LEU A 59 4.08 1.59 -2.28
N SER A 60 5.20 2.09 -1.75
CA SER A 60 6.53 1.53 -2.04
C SER A 60 6.66 0.07 -1.59
N ARG A 61 6.21 -0.24 -0.37
CA ARG A 61 6.19 -1.63 0.15
C ARG A 61 5.35 -2.56 -0.71
N LEU A 62 4.16 -2.12 -1.13
CA LEU A 62 3.30 -2.89 -2.02
C LEU A 62 3.96 -3.13 -3.37
N GLN A 63 4.65 -2.14 -3.93
CA GLN A 63 5.42 -2.29 -5.17
C GLN A 63 6.55 -3.30 -5.02
N GLU A 64 7.31 -3.24 -3.94
CA GLU A 64 8.38 -4.21 -3.63
C GLU A 64 7.82 -5.64 -3.47
N MET A 65 6.67 -5.80 -2.80
CA MET A 65 6.03 -7.11 -2.63
C MET A 65 5.47 -7.69 -3.94
N GLN A 66 5.08 -6.82 -4.88
CA GLN A 66 4.66 -7.21 -6.23
C GLN A 66 5.84 -7.52 -7.14
N GLY A 67 6.96 -6.84 -6.93
CA GLY A 67 8.15 -6.93 -7.75
C GLY A 67 9.36 -7.44 -6.98
N GLU A 68 9.60 -8.75 -7.02
CA GLU A 68 10.98 -9.26 -7.04
C GLU A 68 11.72 -8.86 -8.35
N GLU A 69 11.12 -8.02 -9.21
CA GLU A 69 11.61 -7.66 -10.55
C GLU A 69 11.37 -6.19 -10.95
N SER A 70 11.62 -5.21 -10.08
CA SER A 70 11.61 -3.79 -10.53
C SER A 70 12.72 -2.88 -9.99
N SER A 71 13.63 -3.39 -9.15
CA SER A 71 14.74 -2.58 -8.60
C SER A 71 16.14 -3.21 -8.77
N ARG A 72 16.40 -3.84 -9.93
CA ARG A 72 17.78 -3.98 -10.46
C ARG A 72 18.15 -2.90 -11.48
N LEU A 73 17.23 -1.99 -11.81
CA LEU A 73 17.41 -0.99 -12.87
C LEU A 73 17.35 0.46 -12.42
N ALA A 74 17.35 0.73 -11.11
CA ALA A 74 17.52 2.09 -10.60
C ALA A 74 18.84 2.25 -9.83
N HIS A 75 19.93 2.30 -10.61
CA HIS A 75 21.17 3.06 -10.35
C HIS A 75 22.21 2.50 -9.35
N GLN A 76 23.17 1.72 -9.87
CA GLN A 76 24.60 2.08 -9.80
C GLN A 76 24.89 3.10 -10.92
N PRO A 77 25.77 4.09 -10.76
CA PRO A 77 27.01 4.11 -9.98
C PRO A 77 27.09 5.18 -8.87
#